data_AF-A0AA41BBV6-F1
#
_entry.id   AF-A0AA41BBV6-F1
#
_cell.length_a   1.000
_cell.length_b   1.000
_cell.length_c   1.000
_cell.angle_alpha   90.00
_cell.angle_beta   90.00
_cell.angle_gamma   90.00
#
_symmetry.space_group_name_H-M   'P 1'
#
loop_
_entity.id
_entity.type
_entity.pdbx_description
1 polymer ?
#
loop_
_entity_poly.entity_id
_entity_poly.type
_entity_poly.pdbx_seq_one_letter_code
_entity_poly.pdbx_strand_id
1 'polypeptide(L)'
;MTATPKTPAPLRLHGVDHTARPTWRLRETVAFYRDILGLPLVHVISARGWGPATHPDFLHFFFDSGQGSTIAFFYYLGSDEPETLRGRSRMRPLPEDHVFDATHTAWLVESEDELKAWKQKLQDAGLEVSVETRHEVIESIYVRDPNGYFIEFTRKLRPLGEVDSIDAALTLQAAMQAEADAESAGGRIQHIDDVWARKAALLEDRLELADGGVEPSVRIFVPRVEEFSSLVEDASGRENCTVVPGEHFDCIVSDGPVEFQRKALGLKPAVWYGLFTGGVSGTIDVLDRDRVRISAARH
;
A
#
# COMPACT_ATOMS: atom_id res chain seq x y z
N MET A 1 -0.34 52.66 20.23
CA MET A 1 -1.00 51.33 20.14
C MET A 1 -0.11 50.46 19.28
N THR A 2 0.69 49.61 19.91
CA THR A 2 1.55 48.63 19.23
C THR A 2 0.69 47.46 18.77
N ALA A 3 0.62 47.22 17.46
CA ALA A 3 -0.13 46.10 16.90
C ALA A 3 0.54 44.78 17.30
N THR A 4 -0.23 43.88 17.90
CA THR A 4 0.20 42.53 18.26
C THR A 4 0.55 41.76 16.98
N PRO A 5 1.70 41.08 16.88
CA PRO A 5 2.03 40.31 15.69
C PRO A 5 1.02 39.18 15.53
N LYS A 6 0.37 39.09 14.35
CA LYS A 6 -0.44 37.91 14.00
C LYS A 6 0.50 36.73 13.82
N THR A 7 0.37 35.72 14.69
CA THR A 7 0.98 34.41 14.46
C THR A 7 0.47 33.88 13.12
N PRO A 8 1.35 33.53 12.17
CA PRO A 8 0.91 32.95 10.90
C PRO A 8 0.15 31.66 11.19
N ALA A 9 -0.98 31.48 10.50
CA ALA A 9 -1.73 30.24 10.58
C ALA A 9 -0.84 29.05 10.17
N PRO A 10 -1.04 27.85 10.76
CA PRO A 10 -0.29 26.67 10.36
C PRO A 10 -0.49 26.39 8.86
N LEU A 11 0.60 26.05 8.18
CA LEU A 11 0.56 25.64 6.78
C LEU A 11 -0.24 24.35 6.64
N ARG A 12 -1.09 24.28 5.62
CA ARG A 12 -1.86 23.07 5.29
C ARG A 12 -1.88 22.87 3.77
N LEU A 13 -1.80 21.62 3.36
CA LEU A 13 -2.08 21.23 1.98
C LEU A 13 -3.60 21.12 1.77
N HIS A 14 -4.06 21.31 0.53
CA HIS A 14 -5.48 21.37 0.17
C HIS A 14 -5.93 20.18 -0.69
N GLY A 15 -5.15 19.10 -0.70
CA GLY A 15 -5.31 17.98 -1.61
C GLY A 15 -4.23 17.97 -2.69
N VAL A 16 -4.31 16.98 -3.58
CA VAL A 16 -3.43 16.87 -4.75
C VAL A 16 -4.01 17.73 -5.86
N ASP A 17 -3.25 18.72 -6.33
CA ASP A 17 -3.67 19.57 -7.45
C ASP A 17 -3.54 18.82 -8.78
N HIS A 18 -2.35 18.29 -9.07
CA HIS A 18 -2.13 17.46 -10.25
C HIS A 18 -0.98 16.48 -10.08
N THR A 19 -0.95 15.48 -10.96
CA THR A 19 0.22 14.63 -11.22
C THR A 19 0.70 14.84 -12.65
N ALA A 20 1.99 14.69 -12.90
CA ALA A 20 2.54 14.85 -14.25
C ALA A 20 3.55 13.74 -14.59
N ARG A 21 3.54 13.29 -15.85
CA ARG A 21 4.45 12.25 -16.35
C ARG A 21 4.80 12.48 -17.83
N PRO A 22 5.95 12.02 -18.32
CA PRO A 22 6.24 12.10 -19.74
C PRO A 22 5.38 11.13 -20.57
N THR A 23 5.23 11.42 -21.86
CA THR A 23 4.70 10.47 -22.83
C THR A 23 5.51 10.54 -24.11
N TRP A 24 5.64 9.38 -24.78
CA TRP A 24 6.21 9.25 -26.12
C TRP A 24 5.19 8.74 -27.14
N ARG A 25 3.94 8.59 -26.71
CA ARG A 25 2.82 8.03 -27.49
C ARG A 25 1.64 8.99 -27.42
N LEU A 26 1.79 10.16 -28.04
CA LEU A 26 0.83 11.27 -27.90
C LEU A 26 -0.60 10.84 -28.26
N ARG A 27 -0.77 10.19 -29.41
CA ARG A 27 -2.10 9.76 -29.89
C ARG A 27 -2.72 8.74 -28.96
N GLU A 28 -1.96 7.73 -28.58
CA GLU A 28 -2.41 6.61 -27.77
C GLU A 28 -2.71 7.06 -26.33
N THR A 29 -1.90 7.96 -25.78
CA THR A 29 -2.15 8.58 -24.47
C THR A 29 -3.45 9.36 -24.49
N VAL A 30 -3.67 10.22 -25.50
CA VAL A 30 -4.95 10.93 -25.63
C VAL A 30 -6.11 9.95 -25.77
N ALA A 31 -5.98 8.90 -26.59
CA ALA A 31 -7.03 7.91 -26.76
C ALA A 31 -7.34 7.15 -25.46
N PHE A 32 -6.32 6.76 -24.70
CA PHE A 32 -6.51 6.06 -23.43
C PHE A 32 -7.23 6.93 -22.41
N TYR A 33 -6.70 8.11 -22.07
CA TYR A 33 -7.25 8.93 -21.00
C TYR A 33 -8.56 9.63 -21.41
N ARG A 34 -8.68 10.14 -22.63
CA ARG A 34 -9.88 10.83 -23.09
C ARG A 34 -10.98 9.88 -23.55
N ASP A 35 -10.64 8.92 -24.41
CA ASP A 35 -11.66 8.14 -25.13
C ASP A 35 -12.03 6.86 -24.37
N ILE A 36 -11.05 6.14 -23.81
CA ILE A 36 -11.31 4.92 -23.05
C ILE A 36 -11.76 5.24 -21.62
N LEU A 37 -11.02 6.09 -20.92
CA LEU A 37 -11.37 6.45 -19.54
C LEU A 37 -12.44 7.53 -19.46
N GLY A 38 -12.60 8.36 -20.49
CA GLY A 38 -13.59 9.42 -20.51
C GLY A 38 -13.16 10.70 -19.78
N LEU A 39 -11.87 10.86 -19.46
CA LEU A 39 -11.36 12.04 -18.77
C LEU A 39 -11.32 13.25 -19.73
N PRO A 40 -12.03 14.35 -19.44
CA PRO A 40 -12.00 15.53 -20.30
C PRO A 40 -10.59 16.12 -20.43
N LEU A 41 -10.13 16.40 -21.66
CA LEU A 41 -8.94 17.22 -21.88
C LEU A 41 -9.28 18.69 -21.62
N VAL A 42 -8.72 19.28 -20.57
CA VAL A 42 -9.14 20.61 -20.08
C VAL A 42 -8.16 21.72 -20.38
N HIS A 43 -6.88 21.41 -20.57
CA HIS A 43 -5.86 22.42 -20.85
C HIS A 43 -4.65 21.84 -21.58
N VAL A 44 -3.97 22.68 -22.38
CA VAL A 44 -2.69 22.36 -23.01
C VAL A 44 -1.80 23.60 -23.00
N ILE A 45 -0.59 23.44 -22.47
CA ILE A 45 0.51 24.39 -22.61
C ILE A 45 1.38 23.91 -23.77
N SER A 46 1.69 24.81 -24.70
CA SER A 46 2.66 24.59 -25.76
C SER A 46 3.80 25.58 -25.60
N ALA A 47 5.03 25.09 -25.47
CA ALA A 47 6.15 25.97 -25.18
C ALA A 47 7.45 25.51 -25.83
N ARG A 48 8.31 26.50 -26.10
CA ARG A 48 9.72 26.23 -26.31
C ARG A 48 10.36 25.77 -25.00
N GLY A 49 11.35 24.89 -25.10
CA GLY A 49 12.14 24.49 -23.95
C GLY A 49 12.77 25.71 -23.27
N TRP A 50 12.66 25.79 -21.95
CA TRP A 50 13.26 26.86 -21.16
C TRP A 50 14.08 26.29 -20.01
N GLY A 51 15.05 27.05 -19.53
CA GLY A 51 15.98 26.59 -18.48
C GLY A 51 17.26 26.00 -19.09
N PRO A 52 17.70 24.78 -18.69
CA PRO A 52 18.90 24.17 -19.26
C PRO A 52 18.81 24.05 -20.79
N ALA A 53 19.93 24.22 -21.49
CA ALA A 53 19.99 24.10 -22.96
C ALA A 53 19.58 22.70 -23.48
N THR A 54 19.53 21.70 -22.60
CA THR A 54 19.09 20.34 -22.88
C THR A 54 17.58 20.16 -22.80
N HIS A 55 16.81 21.19 -22.41
CA HIS A 55 15.36 21.09 -22.28
C HIS A 55 14.69 21.23 -23.65
N PRO A 56 14.01 20.19 -24.16
CA PRO A 56 13.37 20.24 -25.47
C PRO A 56 12.07 21.07 -25.42
N ASP A 57 11.60 21.47 -26.60
CA ASP A 57 10.23 21.99 -26.80
C ASP A 57 9.20 20.93 -26.40
N PHE A 58 8.05 21.35 -25.88
CA PHE A 58 7.08 20.41 -25.34
C PHE A 58 5.63 20.86 -25.43
N LEU A 59 4.74 19.87 -25.37
CA LEU A 59 3.35 20.04 -24.98
C LEU A 59 3.17 19.51 -23.56
N HIS A 60 2.45 20.25 -22.72
CA HIS A 60 2.04 19.80 -21.39
C HIS A 60 0.52 19.87 -21.31
N PHE A 61 -0.15 18.73 -21.33
CA PHE A 61 -1.60 18.66 -21.48
C PHE A 61 -2.24 17.93 -20.30
N PHE A 62 -3.44 18.37 -19.92
CA PHE A 62 -4.11 18.04 -18.66
C PHE A 62 -5.47 17.43 -18.92
N PHE A 63 -5.72 16.27 -18.32
CA PHE A 63 -7.05 15.68 -18.21
C PHE A 63 -7.62 15.92 -16.82
N ASP A 64 -8.92 16.23 -16.74
CA ASP A 64 -9.64 16.27 -15.47
C ASP A 64 -9.74 14.84 -14.89
N SER A 65 -9.13 14.62 -13.73
CA SER A 65 -9.11 13.33 -13.03
C SER A 65 -10.12 13.25 -11.88
N GLY A 66 -11.01 14.23 -11.78
CA GLY A 66 -12.06 14.32 -10.76
C GLY A 66 -11.65 15.13 -9.54
N GLN A 67 -12.67 15.61 -8.81
CA GLN A 67 -12.53 16.37 -7.55
C GLN A 67 -11.61 17.60 -7.64
N GLY A 68 -11.50 18.20 -8.83
CA GLY A 68 -10.65 19.36 -9.09
C GLY A 68 -9.18 19.02 -9.33
N SER A 69 -8.78 17.75 -9.25
CA SER A 69 -7.43 17.30 -9.56
C SER A 69 -7.27 17.01 -11.05
N THR A 70 -6.04 17.15 -11.58
CA THR A 70 -5.72 16.76 -12.96
C THR A 70 -4.59 15.73 -13.06
N ILE A 71 -4.61 14.96 -14.14
CA ILE A 71 -3.48 14.15 -14.58
C ILE A 71 -2.91 14.73 -15.86
N ALA A 72 -1.61 14.99 -15.87
CA ALA A 72 -0.94 15.73 -16.92
C ALA A 72 0.19 14.94 -17.58
N PHE A 73 0.44 15.28 -18.84
CA PHE A 73 1.44 14.62 -19.66
C PHE A 73 2.36 15.61 -20.37
N PHE A 74 3.66 15.38 -20.25
CA PHE A 74 4.68 16.06 -21.03
C PHE A 74 5.01 15.26 -22.29
N TYR A 75 4.70 15.82 -23.46
CA TYR A 75 5.20 15.32 -24.73
C TYR A 75 6.37 16.19 -25.18
N TYR A 76 7.59 15.69 -24.96
CA TYR A 76 8.84 16.36 -25.34
C TYR A 76 9.14 16.09 -26.82
N LEU A 77 9.12 17.14 -27.63
CA LEU A 77 9.26 17.06 -29.09
C LEU A 77 10.67 16.55 -29.45
N GLY A 78 10.71 15.51 -30.28
CA GLY A 78 11.96 14.90 -30.76
C GLY A 78 12.73 14.10 -29.72
N SER A 79 12.18 13.91 -28.51
CA SER A 79 12.76 13.02 -27.50
C SER A 79 12.44 11.55 -27.78
N ASP A 80 13.37 10.67 -27.42
CA ASP A 80 13.19 9.21 -27.49
C ASP A 80 12.66 8.63 -26.17
N GLU A 81 11.87 7.55 -26.29
CA GLU A 81 11.45 6.73 -25.15
C GLU A 81 12.69 6.13 -24.43
N PRO A 82 12.84 6.34 -23.11
CA PRO A 82 13.93 5.77 -22.32
C PRO A 82 13.94 4.25 -22.40
N GLU A 83 15.13 3.65 -22.45
CA GLU A 83 15.30 2.20 -22.52
C GLU A 83 14.59 1.47 -21.37
N THR A 84 14.59 2.05 -20.17
CA THR A 84 13.92 1.51 -18.98
C THR A 84 12.40 1.44 -19.08
N LEU A 85 11.78 2.16 -20.01
CA LEU A 85 10.33 2.15 -20.25
C LEU A 85 9.93 1.34 -21.48
N ARG A 86 10.88 0.97 -22.35
CA ARG A 86 10.60 0.22 -23.57
C ARG A 86 9.96 -1.13 -23.25
N GLY A 87 8.86 -1.42 -23.94
CA GLY A 87 8.14 -2.70 -23.81
C GLY A 87 7.26 -2.80 -22.56
N ARG A 88 7.32 -1.85 -21.62
CA ARG A 88 6.52 -1.91 -20.38
C ARG A 88 5.02 -1.97 -20.63
N SER A 89 4.51 -1.24 -21.61
CA SER A 89 3.08 -1.27 -21.96
C SER A 89 2.56 -2.63 -22.44
N ARG A 90 3.45 -3.58 -22.74
CA ARG A 90 3.11 -4.97 -23.10
C ARG A 90 3.32 -5.96 -21.96
N MET A 91 3.88 -5.51 -20.84
CA MET A 91 4.04 -6.37 -19.68
C MET A 91 2.69 -6.61 -19.04
N ARG A 92 2.54 -7.78 -18.42
CA ARG A 92 1.32 -8.10 -17.67
C ARG A 92 1.13 -7.06 -16.56
N PRO A 93 -0.12 -6.71 -16.22
CA PRO A 93 -0.41 -5.77 -15.14
C PRO A 93 -0.30 -6.49 -13.78
N LEU A 94 0.86 -7.05 -13.49
CA LEU A 94 1.22 -7.65 -12.21
C LEU A 94 2.43 -6.90 -11.64
N PRO A 95 2.53 -6.77 -10.30
CA PRO A 95 3.65 -6.10 -9.64
C PRO A 95 4.89 -7.01 -9.66
N GLU A 96 5.57 -7.06 -10.80
CA GLU A 96 6.81 -7.82 -11.01
C GLU A 96 8.05 -6.93 -10.85
N ASP A 97 7.88 -5.60 -10.98
CA ASP A 97 8.93 -4.61 -10.81
C ASP A 97 8.60 -3.67 -9.64
N HIS A 98 9.16 -3.94 -8.47
CA HIS A 98 8.91 -3.18 -7.25
C HIS A 98 9.35 -1.71 -7.33
N VAL A 99 10.18 -1.31 -8.30
CA VAL A 99 10.58 0.10 -8.48
C VAL A 99 9.53 0.84 -9.28
N PHE A 100 9.17 0.30 -10.44
CA PHE A 100 8.27 0.99 -11.36
C PHE A 100 6.79 0.76 -11.03
N ASP A 101 6.40 -0.46 -10.63
CA ASP A 101 4.99 -0.81 -10.40
C ASP A 101 4.49 -0.30 -9.03
N ALA A 102 5.41 -0.07 -8.07
CA ALA A 102 5.08 0.63 -6.83
C ALA A 102 4.69 2.10 -7.07
N THR A 103 5.09 2.69 -8.20
CA THR A 103 4.65 4.03 -8.61
C THR A 103 3.46 3.94 -9.55
N HIS A 104 2.26 4.17 -9.03
CA HIS A 104 1.03 4.11 -9.80
C HIS A 104 0.06 5.23 -9.45
N THR A 105 -0.94 5.40 -10.32
CA THR A 105 -2.10 6.26 -10.06
C THR A 105 -3.31 5.39 -9.83
N ALA A 106 -3.92 5.55 -8.67
CA ALA A 106 -5.13 4.84 -8.29
C ALA A 106 -6.34 5.77 -8.38
N TRP A 107 -7.36 5.34 -9.13
CA TRP A 107 -8.65 6.00 -9.15
C TRP A 107 -9.66 5.24 -8.29
N LEU A 108 -10.40 6.01 -7.50
CA LEU A 108 -11.47 5.48 -6.67
C LEU A 108 -12.67 5.11 -7.54
N VAL A 109 -13.24 3.94 -7.28
CA VAL A 109 -14.56 3.51 -7.73
C VAL A 109 -15.44 3.21 -6.51
N GLU A 110 -16.74 3.37 -6.65
CA GLU A 110 -17.67 3.41 -5.51
C GLU A 110 -18.12 2.03 -5.04
N SER A 111 -18.03 1.00 -5.88
CA SER A 111 -18.58 -0.34 -5.57
C SER A 111 -17.86 -1.50 -6.25
N GLU A 112 -18.16 -2.73 -5.82
CA GLU A 112 -17.68 -3.96 -6.47
C GLU A 112 -18.13 -4.05 -7.93
N ASP A 113 -19.41 -3.72 -8.16
CA ASP A 113 -20.03 -3.82 -9.47
C ASP A 113 -19.43 -2.79 -10.42
N GLU A 114 -19.12 -1.59 -9.92
CA GLU A 114 -18.40 -0.58 -10.70
C GLU A 114 -16.96 -1.02 -11.01
N LEU A 115 -16.25 -1.62 -10.05
CA LEU A 115 -14.91 -2.17 -10.28
C LEU A 115 -14.93 -3.25 -11.38
N LYS A 116 -15.90 -4.16 -11.35
CA LYS A 116 -16.12 -5.17 -12.40
C LYS A 116 -16.50 -4.55 -13.74
N ALA A 117 -17.33 -3.50 -13.74
CA ALA A 117 -17.69 -2.78 -14.95
C ALA A 117 -16.48 -2.08 -15.59
N TRP A 118 -15.60 -1.47 -14.78
CA TRP A 118 -14.34 -0.90 -15.26
C TRP A 118 -13.43 -1.97 -15.85
N LYS A 119 -13.28 -3.10 -15.17
CA LYS A 119 -12.52 -4.24 -15.69
C LYS A 119 -13.03 -4.67 -17.07
N GLN A 120 -14.34 -4.90 -17.20
CA GLN A 120 -14.95 -5.31 -18.46
C GLN A 120 -14.73 -4.25 -19.56
N LYS A 121 -14.98 -2.97 -19.25
CA LYS A 121 -14.78 -1.86 -20.20
C LYS A 121 -13.34 -1.80 -20.74
N LEU A 122 -12.35 -1.97 -19.87
CA LEU A 122 -10.93 -1.98 -20.25
C LEU A 122 -10.59 -3.21 -21.11
N GLN A 123 -11.12 -4.39 -20.75
CA GLN A 123 -10.95 -5.62 -21.53
C GLN A 123 -11.60 -5.53 -22.91
N ASP A 124 -12.79 -4.94 -23.01
CA ASP A 124 -13.49 -4.69 -24.29
C ASP A 124 -12.72 -3.71 -25.18
N ALA A 125 -11.93 -2.81 -24.58
CA ALA A 125 -10.99 -1.94 -25.29
C ALA A 125 -9.68 -2.66 -25.69
N GLY A 126 -9.56 -3.96 -25.43
CA GLY A 126 -8.41 -4.79 -25.81
C GLY A 126 -7.22 -4.73 -24.85
N LEU A 127 -7.42 -4.23 -23.62
CA LEU A 127 -6.36 -4.12 -22.61
C LEU A 127 -6.29 -5.39 -21.73
N GLU A 128 -5.08 -5.79 -21.34
CA GLU A 128 -4.91 -6.80 -20.29
C GLU A 128 -5.14 -6.13 -18.92
N VAL A 129 -5.99 -6.73 -18.10
CA VAL A 129 -6.35 -6.24 -16.77
C VAL A 129 -6.10 -7.33 -15.74
N SER A 130 -5.57 -6.97 -14.58
CA SER A 130 -5.29 -7.92 -13.51
C SER A 130 -6.57 -8.58 -12.97
N VAL A 131 -6.38 -9.65 -12.21
CA VAL A 131 -7.45 -10.15 -11.33
C VAL A 131 -7.71 -9.14 -10.20
N GLU A 132 -8.93 -9.18 -9.67
CA GLU A 132 -9.34 -8.41 -8.50
C GLU A 132 -8.51 -8.89 -7.30
N THR A 133 -7.80 -7.96 -6.68
CA THR A 133 -6.90 -8.26 -5.56
C THR A 133 -7.33 -7.43 -4.35
N ARG A 134 -7.59 -8.11 -3.21
CA ARG A 134 -7.91 -7.46 -1.94
C ARG A 134 -6.64 -7.22 -1.14
N HIS A 135 -6.28 -5.95 -0.95
CA HIS A 135 -5.20 -5.48 -0.11
C HIS A 135 -5.81 -4.87 1.15
N GLU A 136 -5.94 -5.66 2.23
CA GLU A 136 -6.52 -5.23 3.50
C GLU A 136 -7.79 -4.36 3.31
N VAL A 137 -7.64 -3.04 3.39
CA VAL A 137 -8.69 -2.00 3.32
C VAL A 137 -9.22 -1.68 1.91
N ILE A 138 -8.60 -2.21 0.85
CA ILE A 138 -8.98 -1.95 -0.54
C ILE A 138 -9.09 -3.19 -1.40
N GLU A 139 -9.85 -3.10 -2.48
CA GLU A 139 -9.89 -4.09 -3.56
C GLU A 139 -9.66 -3.40 -4.89
N SER A 140 -8.71 -3.96 -5.67
CA SER A 140 -8.16 -3.28 -6.81
C SER A 140 -8.00 -4.17 -8.04
N ILE A 141 -8.03 -3.53 -9.21
CA ILE A 141 -7.58 -4.07 -10.49
C ILE A 141 -6.52 -3.12 -11.07
N TYR A 142 -5.63 -3.68 -11.89
CA TYR A 142 -4.52 -2.95 -12.48
C TYR A 142 -4.49 -3.11 -13.99
N VAL A 143 -4.07 -2.06 -14.69
CA VAL A 143 -3.84 -2.02 -16.13
C VAL A 143 -2.59 -1.17 -16.41
N ARG A 144 -1.92 -1.42 -17.54
CA ARG A 144 -0.83 -0.55 -18.00
C ARG A 144 -1.34 0.42 -19.06
N ASP A 145 -0.98 1.68 -18.91
CA ASP A 145 -1.26 2.69 -19.93
C ASP A 145 -0.34 2.51 -21.16
N PRO A 146 -0.55 3.26 -22.25
CA PRO A 146 0.27 3.15 -23.46
C PRO A 146 1.78 3.38 -23.24
N ASN A 147 2.16 4.15 -22.23
CA ASN A 147 3.56 4.42 -21.86
C ASN A 147 4.10 3.40 -20.83
N GLY A 148 3.28 2.43 -20.41
CA GLY A 148 3.64 1.39 -19.46
C GLY A 148 3.46 1.76 -18.00
N TYR A 149 2.88 2.94 -17.71
CA TYR A 149 2.57 3.34 -16.34
C TYR A 149 1.50 2.44 -15.75
N PHE A 150 1.70 2.09 -14.48
CA PHE A 150 0.78 1.25 -13.75
C PHE A 150 -0.41 2.10 -13.27
N ILE A 151 -1.60 1.68 -13.65
CA ILE A 151 -2.86 2.37 -13.36
C ILE A 151 -3.75 1.43 -12.57
N GLU A 152 -4.27 1.91 -11.46
CA GLU A 152 -5.10 1.17 -10.54
C GLU A 152 -6.52 1.74 -10.54
N PHE A 153 -7.50 0.84 -10.52
CA PHE A 153 -8.87 1.16 -10.13
C PHE A 153 -9.12 0.45 -8.82
N THR A 154 -9.56 1.18 -7.80
CA THR A 154 -9.65 0.66 -6.44
C THR A 154 -10.94 1.10 -5.77
N ARG A 155 -11.50 0.24 -4.93
CA ARG A 155 -12.59 0.59 -4.01
C ARG A 155 -12.13 0.44 -2.57
N LYS A 156 -12.66 1.27 -1.68
CA LYS A 156 -12.50 1.11 -0.24
C LYS A 156 -13.43 -0.01 0.26
N LEU A 157 -12.90 -0.95 1.03
CA LEU A 157 -13.67 -2.03 1.66
C LEU A 157 -14.30 -1.55 2.98
N ARG A 158 -13.62 -0.63 3.67
CA ARG A 158 -14.14 0.09 4.83
C ARG A 158 -13.49 1.47 4.97
N PRO A 159 -14.07 2.40 5.74
CA PRO A 159 -13.38 3.62 6.15
C PRO A 159 -12.15 3.28 7.01
N LEU A 160 -11.11 4.11 6.89
CA LEU A 160 -9.99 4.09 7.84
C LEU A 160 -10.45 4.73 9.16
N GLY A 161 -10.18 4.05 10.26
CA GLY A 161 -10.48 4.47 11.62
C GLY A 161 -9.22 4.75 12.44
N GLU A 162 -9.43 4.99 13.73
CA GLU A 162 -8.35 5.27 14.68
C GLU A 162 -7.34 4.12 14.78
N VAL A 163 -7.82 2.88 14.81
CA VAL A 163 -6.97 1.67 14.83
C VAL A 163 -5.98 1.64 13.67
N ASP A 164 -6.38 2.03 12.44
CA ASP A 164 -5.48 2.06 11.28
C ASP A 164 -4.37 3.10 11.46
N SER A 165 -4.70 4.27 12.01
CA SER A 165 -3.73 5.34 12.25
C SER A 165 -2.73 4.98 13.37
N ILE A 166 -3.20 4.31 14.42
CA ILE A 166 -2.36 3.83 15.52
C ILE A 166 -1.46 2.69 15.04
N ASP A 167 -2.03 1.75 14.30
CA ASP A 167 -1.30 0.64 13.68
C ASP A 167 -0.19 1.16 12.76
N ALA A 168 -0.52 2.09 11.87
CA ALA A 168 0.44 2.72 10.97
C ALA A 168 1.56 3.44 11.73
N ALA A 169 1.23 4.22 12.76
CA ALA A 169 2.22 4.92 13.57
C ALA A 169 3.17 3.95 14.30
N LEU A 170 2.63 2.87 14.88
CA LEU A 170 3.41 1.82 15.54
C LEU A 170 4.29 1.05 14.55
N THR A 171 3.77 0.70 13.38
CA THR A 171 4.52 0.02 12.31
C THR A 171 5.69 0.86 11.85
N LEU A 172 5.47 2.14 11.54
CA LEU A 172 6.54 3.02 11.08
C LEU A 172 7.54 3.34 12.20
N GLN A 173 7.08 3.49 13.45
CA GLN A 173 7.97 3.63 14.59
C GLN A 173 8.88 2.41 14.74
N ALA A 174 8.32 1.20 14.65
CA ALA A 174 9.08 -0.03 14.72
C ALA A 174 10.08 -0.17 13.56
N ALA A 175 9.66 0.15 12.34
CA ALA A 175 10.52 0.10 11.16
C ALA A 175 11.70 1.09 11.26
N MET A 176 11.45 2.33 11.68
CA MET A 176 12.51 3.33 11.86
C MET A 176 13.49 2.94 12.97
N GLN A 177 13.02 2.32 14.05
CA GLN A 177 13.90 1.80 15.10
C GLN A 177 14.75 0.63 14.60
N ALA A 178 14.15 -0.32 13.88
CA ALA A 178 14.87 -1.44 13.29
C ALA A 178 15.91 -0.99 12.25
N GLU A 179 15.59 0.01 11.42
CA GLU A 179 16.56 0.65 10.51
C GLU A 179 17.73 1.27 11.28
N ALA A 180 17.46 2.08 12.31
CA ALA A 180 18.52 2.72 13.10
C ALA A 180 19.44 1.71 13.79
N ASP A 181 18.91 0.59 14.30
CA ASP A 181 19.71 -0.48 14.88
C ASP A 181 20.58 -1.17 13.82
N ALA A 182 20.00 -1.49 12.66
CA ALA A 182 20.71 -2.12 11.56
C ALA A 182 21.83 -1.21 11.02
N GLU A 183 21.56 0.09 10.83
CA GLU A 183 22.55 1.09 10.44
C GLU A 183 23.69 1.20 11.46
N SER A 184 23.36 1.21 12.76
CA SER A 184 24.35 1.23 13.84
C SER A 184 25.24 -0.02 13.85
N ALA A 185 24.70 -1.15 13.37
CA ALA A 185 25.43 -2.39 13.16
C ALA A 185 26.17 -2.46 11.80
N GLY A 186 26.13 -1.40 10.99
CA GLY A 186 26.77 -1.33 9.67
C GLY A 186 26.01 -2.06 8.56
N GLY A 187 24.71 -2.27 8.74
CA GLY A 187 23.83 -2.96 7.80
C GLY A 187 22.55 -2.18 7.48
N ARG A 188 21.55 -2.89 6.96
CA ARG A 188 20.20 -2.41 6.67
C ARG A 188 19.21 -3.55 6.92
N ILE A 189 17.95 -3.24 7.24
CA ILE A 189 16.96 -4.28 7.50
C ILE A 189 16.79 -5.18 6.26
N GLN A 190 16.59 -6.48 6.47
CA GLN A 190 16.40 -7.44 5.37
C GLN A 190 15.02 -8.12 5.42
N HIS A 191 14.39 -8.18 6.60
CA HIS A 191 13.19 -8.97 6.82
C HIS A 191 12.11 -8.14 7.50
N ILE A 192 10.86 -8.36 7.10
CA ILE A 192 9.70 -7.72 7.73
C ILE A 192 9.50 -8.20 9.17
N ASP A 193 9.95 -9.42 9.48
CA ASP A 193 9.94 -10.04 10.80
C ASP A 193 10.59 -9.13 11.87
N ASP A 194 11.66 -8.42 11.51
CA ASP A 194 12.34 -7.46 12.40
C ASP A 194 11.40 -6.32 12.81
N VAL A 195 10.58 -5.84 11.87
CA VAL A 195 9.58 -4.78 12.11
C VAL A 195 8.43 -5.32 12.95
N TRP A 196 7.92 -6.52 12.64
CA TRP A 196 6.82 -7.12 13.39
C TRP A 196 7.21 -7.44 14.84
N ALA A 197 8.43 -7.94 15.06
CA ALA A 197 8.96 -8.20 16.40
C ALA A 197 9.15 -6.90 17.20
N ARG A 198 9.72 -5.86 16.56
CA ARG A 198 9.89 -4.56 17.20
C ARG A 198 8.54 -3.91 17.54
N LYS A 199 7.54 -4.06 16.68
CA LYS A 199 6.18 -3.56 16.93
C LYS A 199 5.51 -4.29 18.10
N ALA A 200 5.69 -5.61 18.20
CA ALA A 200 5.21 -6.37 19.34
C ALA A 200 5.81 -5.85 20.65
N ALA A 201 7.12 -5.61 20.71
CA ALA A 201 7.77 -5.05 21.90
C ALA A 201 7.18 -3.67 22.29
N LEU A 202 6.93 -2.79 21.31
CA LEU A 202 6.27 -1.49 21.56
C LEU A 202 4.86 -1.64 22.15
N LEU A 203 4.11 -2.66 21.74
CA LEU A 203 2.78 -2.94 22.26
C LEU A 203 2.82 -3.59 23.65
N GLU A 204 3.77 -4.51 23.89
CA GLU A 204 4.00 -5.11 25.21
C GLU A 204 4.32 -4.05 26.26
N ASP A 205 5.19 -3.09 25.93
CA ASP A 205 5.54 -1.96 26.81
C ASP A 205 4.31 -1.07 27.11
N ARG A 206 3.50 -0.77 26.08
CA ARG A 206 2.31 0.09 26.23
C ARG A 206 1.19 -0.56 27.05
N LEU A 207 1.09 -1.88 26.99
CA LEU A 207 0.06 -2.64 27.68
C LEU A 207 0.52 -3.14 29.06
N GLU A 208 1.72 -2.76 29.50
CA GLU A 208 2.35 -3.24 30.74
C GLU A 208 2.39 -4.78 30.81
N LEU A 209 2.46 -5.43 29.65
CA LEU A 209 2.60 -6.90 29.54
C LEU A 209 4.06 -7.35 29.77
N ALA A 210 4.98 -6.37 29.82
CA ALA A 210 6.39 -6.55 30.11
C ALA A 210 6.67 -6.59 31.64
N ASP A 211 6.02 -7.47 32.39
CA ASP A 211 6.60 -8.11 33.57
C ASP A 211 5.62 -9.08 34.22
N GLY A 212 6.02 -10.34 34.32
CA GLY A 212 5.19 -11.38 34.93
C GLY A 212 5.78 -12.78 34.94
N GLY A 213 7.10 -12.97 34.86
CA GLY A 213 7.77 -14.22 35.23
C GLY A 213 7.28 -15.56 34.62
N VAL A 214 6.52 -15.55 33.52
CA VAL A 214 6.08 -16.76 32.81
C VAL A 214 7.05 -17.05 31.65
N GLU A 215 7.33 -18.34 31.44
CA GLU A 215 8.04 -18.95 30.30
C GLU A 215 7.76 -18.24 28.96
N PRO A 216 8.69 -18.32 27.98
CA PRO A 216 8.55 -17.58 26.73
C PRO A 216 7.29 -18.04 25.99
N SER A 217 6.30 -17.15 25.94
CA SER A 217 5.03 -17.37 25.27
C SER A 217 5.06 -16.73 23.88
N VAL A 218 4.38 -17.35 22.92
CA VAL A 218 4.07 -16.70 21.65
C VAL A 218 3.00 -15.67 21.92
N ARG A 219 3.21 -14.42 21.46
CA ARG A 219 2.17 -13.38 21.46
C ARG A 219 1.97 -12.83 20.08
N ILE A 220 0.71 -12.75 19.63
CA ILE A 220 0.35 -12.18 18.33
C ILE A 220 -0.63 -11.05 18.59
N PHE A 221 -0.24 -9.83 18.21
CA PHE A 221 -1.08 -8.66 18.30
C PHE A 221 -1.86 -8.52 17.01
N VAL A 222 -3.19 -8.49 17.11
CA VAL A 222 -4.11 -8.45 15.98
C VAL A 222 -4.90 -7.15 16.04
N PRO A 223 -4.79 -6.26 15.03
CA PRO A 223 -5.62 -5.06 15.00
C PRO A 223 -7.10 -5.45 14.96
N ARG A 224 -7.95 -4.73 15.70
CA ARG A 224 -9.38 -5.01 15.79
C ARG A 224 -10.13 -4.54 14.54
N VAL A 225 -9.88 -5.21 13.43
CA VAL A 225 -10.45 -4.95 12.11
C VAL A 225 -10.93 -6.25 11.48
N GLU A 226 -11.91 -6.17 10.59
CA GLU A 226 -12.59 -7.33 9.99
C GLU A 226 -11.61 -8.24 9.22
N GLU A 227 -10.60 -7.65 8.58
CA GLU A 227 -9.62 -8.33 7.73
C GLU A 227 -8.82 -9.42 8.46
N PHE A 228 -8.68 -9.29 9.78
CA PHE A 228 -7.90 -10.20 10.62
C PHE A 228 -8.76 -10.89 11.69
N SER A 229 -10.08 -10.67 11.75
CA SER A 229 -10.94 -11.22 12.82
C SER A 229 -10.93 -12.74 12.86
N SER A 230 -10.84 -13.41 11.69
CA SER A 230 -10.77 -14.86 11.59
C SER A 230 -9.60 -15.46 12.38
N LEU A 231 -8.49 -14.72 12.53
CA LEU A 231 -7.33 -15.15 13.29
C LEU A 231 -7.65 -15.23 14.79
N VAL A 232 -8.36 -14.21 15.30
CA VAL A 232 -8.80 -14.12 16.70
C VAL A 232 -9.89 -15.14 17.00
N GLU A 233 -10.85 -15.29 16.08
CA GLU A 233 -11.95 -16.27 16.19
C GLU A 233 -11.40 -17.71 16.25
N ASP A 234 -10.47 -18.05 15.36
CA ASP A 234 -9.83 -19.35 15.32
C ASP A 234 -8.99 -19.60 16.58
N ALA A 235 -8.22 -18.60 17.05
CA ALA A 235 -7.44 -18.72 18.28
C ALA A 235 -8.32 -18.88 19.54
N SER A 236 -9.47 -18.21 19.59
CA SER A 236 -10.41 -18.29 20.72
C SER A 236 -11.01 -19.69 20.89
N GLY A 237 -11.05 -20.49 19.82
CA GLY A 237 -11.54 -21.87 19.85
C GLY A 237 -10.49 -22.92 20.24
N ARG A 238 -9.24 -22.53 20.49
CA ARG A 238 -8.13 -23.46 20.74
C ARG A 238 -7.80 -23.58 22.22
N GLU A 239 -7.55 -24.81 22.69
CA GLU A 239 -7.18 -25.07 24.08
C GLU A 239 -5.80 -24.50 24.47
N ASN A 240 -4.90 -24.34 23.50
CA ASN A 240 -3.54 -23.86 23.74
C ASN A 240 -3.37 -22.34 23.51
N CYS A 241 -4.45 -21.61 23.26
CA CYS A 241 -4.41 -20.17 23.03
C CYS A 241 -5.34 -19.46 24.02
N THR A 242 -4.93 -18.29 24.49
CA THR A 242 -5.77 -17.35 25.24
C THR A 242 -5.84 -16.04 24.48
N VAL A 243 -7.04 -15.53 24.22
CA VAL A 243 -7.23 -14.21 23.60
C VAL A 243 -7.49 -13.18 24.70
N VAL A 244 -6.61 -12.20 24.80
CA VAL A 244 -6.74 -11.03 25.68
C VAL A 244 -7.27 -9.87 24.83
N PRO A 245 -8.53 -9.43 25.03
CA PRO A 245 -9.09 -8.34 24.25
C PRO A 245 -8.48 -7.01 24.69
N GLY A 246 -8.14 -6.15 23.72
CA GLY A 246 -7.72 -4.77 23.97
C GLY A 246 -8.61 -3.74 23.28
N GLU A 247 -8.27 -2.46 23.42
CA GLU A 247 -9.02 -1.35 22.81
C GLU A 247 -8.85 -1.30 21.29
N HIS A 248 -7.60 -1.36 20.81
CA HIS A 248 -7.28 -1.31 19.37
C HIS A 248 -6.70 -2.63 18.84
N PHE A 249 -6.11 -3.45 19.72
CA PHE A 249 -5.49 -4.72 19.37
C PHE A 249 -5.99 -5.81 20.31
N ASP A 250 -6.35 -6.96 19.78
CA ASP A 250 -6.47 -8.20 20.56
C ASP A 250 -5.10 -8.87 20.62
N CYS A 251 -4.77 -9.53 21.74
CA CYS A 251 -3.52 -10.25 21.91
C CYS A 251 -3.80 -11.74 22.06
N ILE A 252 -3.32 -12.55 21.10
CA ILE A 252 -3.36 -14.00 21.19
C ILE A 252 -2.08 -14.44 21.91
N VAL A 253 -2.23 -15.15 23.03
CA VAL A 253 -1.13 -15.68 23.85
C VAL A 253 -1.15 -17.21 23.80
N SER A 254 0.01 -17.84 23.65
CA SER A 254 0.15 -19.31 23.70
C SER A 254 1.46 -19.71 24.37
N ASP A 255 1.39 -20.67 25.28
CA ASP A 255 2.56 -21.25 25.98
C ASP A 255 3.31 -22.29 25.11
N GLY A 256 2.81 -22.57 23.91
CA GLY A 256 3.44 -23.46 22.94
C GLY A 256 3.40 -22.93 21.51
N PRO A 257 3.97 -23.67 20.55
CA PRO A 257 3.95 -23.27 19.15
C PRO A 257 2.52 -23.13 18.61
N VAL A 258 2.28 -22.08 17.83
CA VAL A 258 0.99 -21.80 17.19
C VAL A 258 1.12 -21.98 15.69
N GLU A 259 0.13 -22.65 15.08
CA GLU A 259 0.10 -22.86 13.63
C GLU A 259 -1.25 -22.41 13.05
N PHE A 260 -1.23 -21.67 11.95
CA PHE A 260 -2.44 -21.31 11.21
C PHE A 260 -2.36 -21.79 9.77
N GLN A 261 -3.54 -22.06 9.20
CA GLN A 261 -3.70 -22.51 7.82
C GLN A 261 -4.54 -21.48 7.08
N ARG A 262 -3.97 -20.83 6.05
CA ARG A 262 -4.58 -19.70 5.35
C ARG A 262 -6.00 -19.98 4.87
N LYS A 263 -6.21 -21.17 4.27
CA LYS A 263 -7.51 -21.58 3.74
C LYS A 263 -8.55 -21.82 4.82
N ALA A 264 -8.14 -22.29 6.00
CA ALA A 264 -9.04 -22.48 7.14
C ALA A 264 -9.53 -21.13 7.68
N LEU A 265 -8.66 -20.12 7.68
CA LEU A 265 -9.00 -18.74 8.04
C LEU A 265 -9.77 -17.98 6.94
N GLY A 266 -9.93 -18.55 5.75
CA GLY A 266 -10.57 -17.86 4.62
C GLY A 266 -9.77 -16.68 4.05
N LEU A 267 -8.51 -16.52 4.45
CA LEU A 267 -7.69 -15.36 4.09
C LEU A 267 -7.20 -15.39 2.64
N LYS A 268 -7.30 -14.24 1.98
CA LYS A 268 -6.71 -14.03 0.64
C LYS A 268 -5.18 -13.90 0.75
N PRO A 269 -4.42 -14.29 -0.30
CA PRO A 269 -2.95 -14.28 -0.23
C PRO A 269 -2.33 -12.95 0.21
N ALA A 270 -2.86 -11.80 -0.26
CA ALA A 270 -2.31 -10.50 0.10
C ALA A 270 -2.48 -10.17 1.61
N VAL A 271 -3.63 -10.49 2.21
CA VAL A 271 -3.85 -10.34 3.65
C VAL A 271 -3.02 -11.34 4.46
N TRP A 272 -2.86 -12.56 3.93
CA TRP A 272 -2.09 -13.62 4.58
C TRP A 272 -0.61 -13.28 4.76
N TYR A 273 0.04 -12.68 3.77
CA TYR A 273 1.44 -12.28 3.92
C TYR A 273 1.63 -11.06 4.84
N GLY A 274 0.54 -10.37 5.20
CA GLY A 274 0.48 -9.33 6.23
C GLY A 274 -0.10 -9.81 7.56
N LEU A 275 -0.20 -11.12 7.82
CA LEU A 275 -0.90 -11.67 8.99
C LEU A 275 -0.43 -11.08 10.33
N PHE A 276 0.85 -10.74 10.43
CA PHE A 276 1.45 -10.17 11.64
C PHE A 276 1.61 -8.65 11.58
N THR A 277 0.80 -7.95 10.77
CA THR A 277 0.84 -6.49 10.68
C THR A 277 0.72 -5.82 12.06
N GLY A 278 -0.08 -6.38 12.97
CA GLY A 278 -0.20 -5.88 14.35
C GLY A 278 1.02 -6.16 15.25
N GLY A 279 1.93 -7.06 14.85
CA GLY A 279 3.14 -7.43 15.58
C GLY A 279 3.10 -8.87 16.10
N VAL A 280 4.27 -9.51 16.21
CA VAL A 280 4.43 -10.85 16.78
C VAL A 280 5.65 -10.93 17.70
N SER A 281 5.45 -11.44 18.91
CA SER A 281 6.50 -11.81 19.86
C SER A 281 6.68 -13.33 19.79
N GLY A 282 7.78 -13.77 19.18
CA GLY A 282 8.06 -15.17 18.86
C GLY A 282 8.96 -15.31 17.64
N THR A 283 9.31 -16.54 17.29
CA THR A 283 10.06 -16.87 16.06
C THR A 283 9.11 -17.46 15.03
N ILE A 284 9.01 -16.84 13.85
CA ILE A 284 8.27 -17.39 12.71
C ILE A 284 9.14 -18.50 12.11
N ASP A 285 8.83 -19.75 12.44
CA ASP A 285 9.55 -20.92 11.92
C ASP A 285 9.25 -21.16 10.43
N VAL A 286 8.00 -20.88 10.03
CA VAL A 286 7.49 -21.07 8.67
C VAL A 286 6.46 -19.97 8.40
N LEU A 287 6.58 -19.30 7.25
CA LEU A 287 5.51 -18.52 6.62
C LEU A 287 5.55 -18.79 5.12
N ASP A 288 4.72 -19.73 4.67
CA ASP A 288 4.59 -20.07 3.25
C ASP A 288 3.24 -19.61 2.69
N ARG A 289 2.87 -20.07 1.49
CA ARG A 289 1.61 -19.68 0.83
C ARG A 289 0.36 -20.06 1.61
N ASP A 290 0.38 -21.13 2.38
CA ASP A 290 -0.82 -21.72 2.98
C ASP A 290 -0.67 -22.02 4.48
N ARG A 291 0.54 -21.98 5.04
CA ARG A 291 0.84 -22.35 6.44
C ARG A 291 1.80 -21.35 7.10
N VAL A 292 1.50 -21.04 8.36
CA VAL A 292 2.40 -20.29 9.24
C VAL A 292 2.58 -21.02 10.56
N ARG A 293 3.80 -21.05 11.09
CA ARG A 293 4.11 -21.61 12.40
C ARG A 293 4.99 -20.63 13.17
N ILE A 294 4.57 -20.30 14.39
CA ILE A 294 5.30 -19.46 15.33
C ILE A 294 5.69 -20.30 16.54
N SER A 295 6.94 -20.20 16.98
CA SER A 295 7.42 -20.76 18.23
C SER A 295 7.85 -19.65 19.20
N ALA A 296 8.00 -20.00 20.48
CA ALA A 296 8.54 -19.08 21.48
C ALA A 296 9.92 -18.55 21.06
N ALA A 297 10.22 -17.29 21.36
CA ALA A 297 11.51 -16.69 21.04
C ALA A 297 12.65 -17.48 21.70
N ARG A 298 13.72 -17.75 20.95
CA ARG A 298 14.92 -18.41 21.48
C ARG A 298 15.79 -17.37 22.16
N HIS A 299 15.96 -17.45 23.48
CA HIS A 299 16.94 -16.67 24.24
C HIS A 299 18.37 -17.14 24.00
#